data_AF-A0A5R1NZ45-F1
#
_entry.id   AF-A0A5R1NZ45-F1
#
_cell.length_a   1.000
_cell.length_b   1.000
_cell.length_c   1.000
_cell.angle_alpha   90.00
_cell.angle_beta   90.00
_cell.angle_gamma   90.00
#
_symmetry.space_group_name_H-M   'P 1'
#
loop_
_entity.id
_entity.type
_entity.pdbx_description
1 polymer ?
#
loop_
_entity_poly.entity_id
_entity_poly.type
_entity_poly.pdbx_seq_one_letter_code
_entity_poly.pdbx_strand_id
1 'polypeptide(L)'
;MTHAHPLHVDVEVACLCCLAPQPFHFTSLSDQVVCSLCVHHIGAEKSERRDLEHVKLWASRWALAETAHADYIAETDALLFGRDKDLTALRDQVAELSAIVAGQFTAGIEGVRSLLQNDLVKRAERNTELARRQIDWAMAGIWRIEALHHDAAAQKCSCGRMAGSCDESAAIDPLRQALLDWEKKNVALLQGGRRHGLPADHPAVLAQRIR
;
A
#
# COMPACT_ATOMS: atom_id res chain seq x y z
N MET A 1 63.24 14.70 43.90
CA MET A 1 62.79 14.49 42.51
C MET A 1 62.31 15.83 41.99
N THR A 2 62.69 16.22 40.78
CA THR A 2 62.21 17.47 40.14
C THR A 2 61.06 17.14 39.20
N HIS A 3 59.95 17.88 39.27
CA HIS A 3 58.83 17.70 38.35
C HIS A 3 58.97 18.57 37.11
N ALA A 4 58.24 18.23 36.04
CA ALA A 4 58.24 18.99 34.78
C ALA A 4 57.02 19.92 34.61
N HIS A 5 56.22 20.10 35.67
CA HIS A 5 55.03 20.97 35.61
C HIS A 5 55.38 22.46 35.50
N PRO A 6 54.54 23.26 34.80
CA PRO A 6 54.68 24.71 34.72
C PRO A 6 54.75 25.38 36.09
N LEU A 7 55.57 26.43 36.20
CA LEU A 7 55.72 27.23 37.42
C LEU A 7 54.83 28.49 37.36
N HIS A 8 54.40 28.95 38.54
CA HIS A 8 53.60 30.16 38.75
C HIS A 8 52.24 30.17 38.04
N VAL A 9 51.70 28.99 37.74
CA VAL A 9 50.38 28.78 37.13
C VAL A 9 49.67 27.64 37.86
N ASP A 10 48.35 27.77 38.06
CA ASP A 10 47.54 26.70 38.62
C ASP A 10 47.37 25.57 37.60
N VAL A 11 47.70 24.35 38.01
CA VAL A 11 47.63 23.15 37.18
C VAL A 11 46.90 22.03 37.91
N GLU A 12 46.10 21.26 37.17
CA GLU A 12 45.46 20.06 37.71
C GLU A 12 46.36 18.85 37.40
N VAL A 13 46.89 18.23 38.46
CA VAL A 13 47.86 17.13 38.36
C VAL A 13 47.50 16.04 39.36
N ALA A 14 47.72 14.78 38.98
CA ALA A 14 47.57 13.65 39.90
C ALA A 14 48.63 13.69 41.00
N CYS A 15 48.19 13.71 42.27
CA CYS A 15 49.08 13.59 43.41
C CYS A 15 49.89 12.27 43.33
N LEU A 16 51.22 12.31 43.46
CA LEU A 16 52.06 11.11 43.35
C LEU A 16 51.81 10.07 44.45
N CYS A 17 51.20 10.48 45.57
CA CYS A 17 50.88 9.56 46.66
C CYS A 17 49.56 8.79 46.45
N CYS A 18 48.44 9.49 46.19
CA CYS A 18 47.11 8.89 46.13
C CYS A 18 46.51 8.85 44.71
N LEU A 19 47.23 9.38 43.72
CA LEU A 19 46.83 9.50 42.30
C LEU A 19 45.55 10.31 42.06
N ALA A 20 44.97 10.94 43.09
CA ALA A 20 43.83 11.81 42.93
C ALA A 20 44.25 13.09 42.17
N PRO A 21 43.48 13.52 41.15
CA PRO A 21 43.66 14.83 40.52
C PRO A 21 43.46 15.92 41.56
N GLN A 22 44.41 16.84 41.66
CA GLN A 22 44.36 17.95 42.61
C GLN A 22 44.91 19.22 41.94
N PRO A 23 44.41 20.41 42.34
CA PRO A 23 45.01 21.66 41.93
C PRO A 23 46.35 21.87 42.65
N PHE A 24 47.38 22.24 41.88
CA PHE A 24 48.70 22.62 42.38
C PHE A 24 49.14 23.96 41.82
N HIS A 25 49.89 24.71 42.63
CA HIS A 25 50.58 25.92 42.22
C HIS A 25 52.06 25.79 42.56
N PHE A 26 52.89 25.48 41.56
CA PHE A 26 54.32 25.24 41.77
C PHE A 26 55.11 26.54 41.64
N THR A 27 55.98 26.83 42.61
CA THR A 27 56.89 27.98 42.62
C THR A 27 58.33 27.59 42.33
N SER A 28 58.66 26.31 42.44
CA SER A 28 59.96 25.73 42.14
C SER A 28 59.82 24.34 41.53
N LEU A 29 60.78 23.94 40.68
CA LEU A 29 60.86 22.57 40.14
C LEU A 29 61.11 21.50 41.22
N SER A 30 61.51 21.92 42.42
CA SER A 30 61.72 21.06 43.58
C SER A 30 60.48 20.87 44.45
N ASP A 31 59.37 21.55 44.14
CA ASP A 31 58.14 21.44 44.92
C ASP A 31 57.60 20.01 44.89
N GLN A 32 56.94 19.59 45.96
CA GLN A 32 56.44 18.23 46.06
C GLN A 32 55.11 18.10 45.32
N VAL A 33 54.99 17.10 44.44
CA VAL A 33 53.73 16.76 43.75
C VAL A 33 52.89 15.84 44.65
N VAL A 34 52.64 16.28 45.88
CA VAL A 34 51.86 15.56 46.89
C VAL A 34 50.84 16.52 47.48
N CYS A 35 49.56 16.11 47.50
CA CYS A 35 48.49 16.98 47.97
C CYS A 35 48.58 17.24 49.48
N SER A 36 47.88 18.29 49.93
CA SER A 36 47.82 18.69 51.34
C SER A 36 47.36 17.58 52.29
N LEU A 37 46.54 16.65 51.80
CA LEU A 37 46.09 15.49 52.58
C LEU A 37 47.20 14.46 52.77
N CYS A 38 48.08 14.30 51.78
CA CYS A 38 49.12 13.26 51.77
C CYS A 38 50.49 13.78 52.25
N VAL A 39 50.72 15.09 52.31
CA VAL A 39 52.03 15.66 52.69
C VAL A 39 52.46 15.22 54.10
N HIS A 40 51.50 14.99 55.00
CA HIS A 40 51.74 14.55 56.38
C HIS A 40 52.26 13.11 56.48
N HIS A 41 52.11 12.32 55.41
CA HIS A 41 52.52 10.91 55.31
C HIS A 41 53.95 10.73 54.78
N ILE A 42 54.66 11.81 54.50
CA ILE A 42 56.03 11.75 53.98
C ILE A 42 57.00 11.45 55.13
N GLY A 43 57.76 10.36 54.97
CA GLY A 43 58.73 9.84 55.95
C GLY A 43 58.63 8.32 56.14
N ALA A 44 59.76 7.66 56.38
CA ALA A 44 59.83 6.18 56.45
C ALA A 44 59.02 5.59 57.62
N GLU A 45 58.84 6.33 58.72
CA GLU A 45 58.13 5.87 59.91
C GLU A 45 56.59 6.04 59.85
N LYS A 46 56.05 6.48 58.71
CA LYS A 46 54.62 6.83 58.58
C LYS A 46 53.85 5.97 57.56
N SER A 47 54.47 4.92 57.04
CA SER A 47 53.88 4.03 56.02
C SER A 47 52.62 3.34 56.52
N GLU A 48 52.64 2.75 57.73
CA GLU A 48 51.48 2.04 58.29
C GLU A 48 50.28 2.97 58.49
N ARG A 49 50.51 4.18 59.00
CA ARG A 49 49.45 5.19 59.18
C ARG A 49 48.86 5.62 57.84
N ARG A 50 49.71 5.90 56.85
CA ARG A 50 49.29 6.25 55.48
C ARG A 50 48.38 5.17 54.90
N ASP A 51 48.80 3.91 55.00
CA ASP A 51 48.10 2.80 54.39
C ASP A 51 46.73 2.59 55.07
N LEU A 52 46.64 2.72 56.40
CA LEU A 52 45.37 2.70 57.13
C LEU A 52 44.42 3.84 56.73
N GLU A 53 44.93 5.06 56.56
CA GLU A 53 44.13 6.22 56.14
C GLU A 53 43.64 6.07 54.68
N HIS A 54 44.47 5.51 53.79
CA HIS A 54 44.09 5.21 52.41
C HIS A 54 43.03 4.11 52.31
N VAL A 55 43.16 3.03 53.08
CA VAL A 55 42.15 1.96 53.13
C VAL A 55 40.79 2.52 53.55
N LYS A 56 40.76 3.38 54.57
CA LYS A 56 39.51 4.05 55.00
C LYS A 56 38.92 4.93 53.90
N LEU A 57 39.75 5.73 53.24
CA LEU A 57 39.32 6.60 52.14
C LEU A 57 38.79 5.82 50.94
N TRP A 58 39.46 4.73 50.56
CA TRP A 58 39.01 3.89 49.45
C TRP A 58 37.73 3.14 49.80
N ALA A 59 37.61 2.62 51.03
CA ALA A 59 36.38 2.01 51.50
C ALA A 59 35.20 2.99 51.47
N SER A 60 35.40 4.25 51.89
CA SER A 60 34.34 5.26 51.82
C SER A 60 33.97 5.64 50.39
N ARG A 61 34.96 5.79 49.49
CA ARG A 61 34.71 6.07 48.07
C ARG A 61 34.00 4.91 47.38
N TRP A 62 34.40 3.68 47.69
CA TRP A 62 33.76 2.47 47.19
C TRP A 62 32.29 2.42 47.62
N ALA A 63 32.01 2.61 48.91
CA ALA A 63 30.64 2.61 49.43
C ALA A 63 29.77 3.67 48.74
N LEU A 64 30.29 4.88 48.53
CA LEU A 64 29.59 5.95 47.81
C LEU A 64 29.34 5.59 46.33
N ALA A 65 30.32 4.98 45.67
CA ALA A 65 30.17 4.54 44.28
C ALA A 65 29.16 3.39 44.15
N GLU A 66 29.14 2.46 45.10
CA GLU A 66 28.20 1.35 45.15
C GLU A 66 26.76 1.85 45.35
N THR A 67 26.54 2.79 46.27
CA THR A 67 25.21 3.42 46.45
C THR A 67 24.78 4.18 45.19
N ALA A 68 25.66 4.99 44.61
CA ALA A 68 25.33 5.74 43.40
C ALA A 68 25.04 4.82 42.20
N HIS A 69 25.74 3.69 42.10
CA HIS A 69 25.50 2.71 41.07
C HIS A 69 24.17 1.97 41.27
N ALA A 70 23.83 1.62 42.51
CA ALA A 70 22.54 1.02 42.84
C ALA A 70 21.37 1.96 42.50
N ASP A 71 21.49 3.25 42.85
CA ASP A 71 20.49 4.28 42.51
C ASP A 71 20.34 4.43 40.99
N TYR A 72 21.45 4.47 40.26
CA TYR A 72 21.45 4.54 38.79
C TYR A 72 20.77 3.33 38.14
N ILE A 73 21.02 2.11 38.64
CA ILE A 73 20.35 0.90 38.15
C ILE A 73 18.85 1.01 38.43
N ALA A 74 18.46 1.37 39.65
CA ALA A 74 17.04 1.47 40.02
C ALA A 74 16.28 2.50 39.17
N GLU A 75 16.89 3.65 38.88
CA GLU A 75 16.31 4.67 38.00
C GLU A 75 16.20 4.18 36.55
N THR A 76 17.23 3.51 36.06
CA THR A 76 17.25 2.95 34.70
C THR A 76 16.19 1.87 34.52
N ASP A 77 16.05 0.96 35.49
CA ASP A 77 15.05 -0.10 35.47
C ASP A 77 13.63 0.48 35.51
N ALA A 78 13.39 1.50 36.34
CA ALA A 78 12.10 2.19 36.39
C ALA A 78 11.76 2.85 35.03
N LEU A 79 12.76 3.46 34.38
CA LEU A 79 12.58 4.06 33.06
C LEU A 79 12.30 3.01 31.98
N LEU A 80 13.03 1.90 31.97
CA LEU A 80 12.81 0.79 31.03
C LEU A 80 11.41 0.19 31.19
N PHE A 81 10.97 -0.04 32.43
CA PHE A 81 9.62 -0.52 32.71
C PHE A 81 8.54 0.45 32.21
N GLY A 82 8.74 1.76 32.41
CA GLY A 82 7.86 2.79 31.86
C GLY A 82 7.77 2.75 30.34
N ARG A 83 8.92 2.58 29.66
CA ARG A 83 8.98 2.48 28.19
C ARG A 83 8.33 1.21 27.66
N ASP A 84 8.50 0.08 28.32
CA ASP A 84 7.85 -1.18 27.92
C ASP A 84 6.33 -1.09 28.04
N LYS A 85 5.82 -0.41 29.07
CA LYS A 85 4.40 -0.12 29.21
C LYS A 85 3.87 0.74 28.07
N ASP A 86 4.57 1.83 27.74
CA ASP A 86 4.20 2.71 26.63
C ASP A 86 4.23 1.97 25.27
N LEU A 87 5.26 1.15 25.03
CA LEU A 87 5.37 0.33 23.82
C LEU A 87 4.23 -0.67 23.70
N THR A 88 3.81 -1.27 24.81
CA THR A 88 2.68 -2.20 24.85
C THR A 88 1.38 -1.47 24.51
N ALA A 89 1.12 -0.32 25.15
CA ALA A 89 -0.05 0.51 24.86
C ALA A 89 -0.10 0.98 23.39
N LEU A 90 1.04 1.38 22.82
CA LEU A 90 1.13 1.75 21.40
C LEU A 90 0.88 0.56 20.46
N ARG A 91 1.40 -0.63 20.79
CA ARG A 91 1.13 -1.84 20.02
C ARG A 91 -0.35 -2.20 20.04
N ASP A 92 -0.99 -2.07 21.19
CA ASP A 92 -2.43 -2.32 21.35
C ASP A 92 -3.26 -1.33 20.53
N GLN A 93 -2.92 -0.03 20.56
CA GLN A 93 -3.57 0.99 19.72
C GLN A 93 -3.38 0.72 18.22
N VAL A 94 -2.17 0.33 17.79
CA VAL A 94 -1.91 -0.04 16.39
C VAL A 94 -2.72 -1.27 15.99
N ALA A 95 -2.84 -2.26 16.86
CA ALA A 95 -3.64 -3.45 16.61
C ALA A 95 -5.14 -3.11 16.50
N GLU A 96 -5.66 -2.27 17.39
CA GLU A 96 -7.04 -1.78 17.37
C GLU A 96 -7.34 -1.00 16.08
N LEU A 97 -6.50 -0.02 15.74
CA LEU A 97 -6.65 0.77 14.51
C LEU A 97 -6.56 -0.11 13.26
N SER A 98 -5.63 -1.07 13.25
CA SER A 98 -5.48 -2.02 12.15
C SER A 98 -6.72 -2.91 11.99
N ALA A 99 -7.33 -3.34 13.11
CA ALA A 99 -8.57 -4.12 13.08
C ALA A 99 -9.76 -3.29 12.57
N ILE A 100 -9.88 -2.02 12.98
CA ILE A 100 -10.90 -1.09 12.49
C ILE A 100 -10.75 -0.88 10.98
N VAL A 101 -9.53 -0.57 10.53
CA VAL A 101 -9.20 -0.37 9.11
C VAL A 101 -9.49 -1.64 8.31
N ALA A 102 -8.99 -2.79 8.75
CA ALA A 102 -9.24 -4.07 8.08
C ALA A 102 -10.74 -4.39 8.03
N GLY A 103 -11.49 -4.17 9.11
CA GLY A 103 -12.94 -4.37 9.16
C GLY A 103 -13.71 -3.44 8.22
N GLN A 104 -13.29 -2.17 8.10
CA GLN A 104 -13.93 -1.19 7.21
C GLN A 104 -13.65 -1.46 5.73
N PHE A 105 -12.43 -1.89 5.38
CA PHE A 105 -12.07 -2.13 3.97
C PHE A 105 -12.47 -3.50 3.45
N THR A 106 -12.55 -4.53 4.31
CA THR A 106 -13.04 -5.86 3.90
C THR A 106 -14.55 -5.88 3.62
N ALA A 107 -15.35 -5.10 4.34
CA ALA A 107 -16.80 -5.01 4.10
C ALA A 107 -17.16 -4.11 2.89
N GLY A 108 -16.37 -3.08 2.59
CA GLY A 108 -16.72 -2.06 1.59
C GLY A 108 -16.21 -2.32 0.16
N ILE A 109 -15.00 -2.87 0.00
CA ILE A 109 -14.36 -2.91 -1.33
C ILE A 109 -14.93 -4.01 -2.22
N GLU A 110 -15.19 -5.20 -1.69
CA GLU A 110 -15.66 -6.33 -2.49
C GLU A 110 -17.12 -6.16 -2.93
N GLY A 111 -17.97 -5.62 -2.06
CA GLY A 111 -19.36 -5.28 -2.39
C GLY A 111 -19.45 -4.19 -3.47
N VAL A 112 -18.66 -3.12 -3.35
CA VAL A 112 -18.66 -2.04 -4.35
C VAL A 112 -18.04 -2.48 -5.67
N ARG A 113 -16.95 -3.25 -5.65
CA ARG A 113 -16.32 -3.79 -6.87
C ARG A 113 -17.25 -4.73 -7.63
N SER A 114 -17.91 -5.65 -6.94
CA SER A 114 -18.86 -6.58 -7.56
C SER A 114 -20.10 -5.85 -8.12
N LEU A 115 -20.60 -4.82 -7.45
CA LEU A 115 -21.69 -3.97 -7.96
C LEU A 115 -21.26 -3.20 -9.22
N LEU A 116 -20.08 -2.58 -9.21
CA LEU A 116 -19.54 -1.84 -10.35
C LEU A 116 -19.27 -2.76 -11.56
N GLN A 117 -18.72 -3.95 -11.33
CA GLN A 117 -18.51 -4.94 -12.38
C GLN A 117 -19.85 -5.39 -12.99
N ASN A 118 -20.86 -5.66 -12.16
CA ASN A 118 -22.20 -6.01 -12.63
C ASN A 118 -22.85 -4.89 -13.44
N ASP A 119 -22.69 -3.64 -13.03
CA ASP A 119 -23.27 -2.49 -13.75
C ASP A 119 -22.60 -2.25 -15.10
N LEU A 120 -21.28 -2.41 -15.19
CA LEU A 120 -20.56 -2.33 -16.46
C LEU A 120 -20.99 -3.43 -17.43
N VAL A 121 -21.11 -4.68 -16.93
CA VAL A 121 -21.61 -5.81 -17.73
C VAL A 121 -23.04 -5.55 -18.21
N LYS A 122 -23.95 -5.14 -17.32
CA LYS A 122 -25.34 -4.83 -17.69
C LYS A 122 -25.46 -3.72 -18.72
N ARG A 123 -24.62 -2.69 -18.64
CA ARG A 123 -24.58 -1.59 -19.64
C ARG A 123 -24.07 -2.09 -20.99
N ALA A 124 -23.01 -2.89 -20.99
CA ALA A 124 -22.45 -3.46 -22.22
C ALA A 124 -23.45 -4.41 -22.91
N GLU A 125 -24.13 -5.26 -22.15
CA GLU A 125 -25.18 -6.15 -22.65
C GLU A 125 -26.35 -5.37 -23.23
N ARG A 126 -26.82 -4.32 -22.54
CA ARG A 126 -27.90 -3.46 -23.03
C ARG A 126 -27.52 -2.76 -24.33
N ASN A 127 -26.31 -2.21 -24.44
CA ASN A 127 -25.84 -1.56 -25.66
C ASN A 127 -25.73 -2.55 -26.82
N THR A 128 -25.25 -3.76 -26.56
CA THR A 128 -25.17 -4.85 -27.55
C THR A 128 -26.56 -5.27 -28.03
N GLU A 129 -27.52 -5.40 -27.11
CA GLU A 129 -28.90 -5.72 -27.45
C GLU A 129 -29.54 -4.61 -28.30
N LEU A 130 -29.38 -3.33 -27.92
CA LEU A 130 -29.90 -2.21 -28.71
C LEU A 130 -29.31 -2.16 -30.12
N ALA A 131 -27.99 -2.35 -30.25
CA ALA A 131 -27.33 -2.42 -31.56
C ALA A 131 -27.87 -3.58 -32.41
N ARG A 132 -28.09 -4.76 -31.80
CA ARG A 132 -28.72 -5.90 -32.50
C ARG A 132 -30.13 -5.57 -32.96
N ARG A 133 -30.95 -4.88 -32.16
CA ARG A 133 -32.29 -4.46 -32.57
C ARG A 133 -32.25 -3.50 -33.75
N GLN A 134 -31.29 -2.58 -33.78
CA GLN A 134 -31.14 -1.64 -34.89
C GLN A 134 -30.73 -2.36 -36.18
N ILE A 135 -29.80 -3.32 -36.10
CA ILE A 135 -29.41 -4.16 -37.23
C ILE A 135 -30.62 -4.97 -37.72
N ASP A 136 -31.36 -5.62 -36.82
CA ASP A 136 -32.56 -6.38 -37.18
C ASP A 136 -33.59 -5.50 -37.90
N TRP A 137 -33.81 -4.27 -37.42
CA TRP A 137 -34.72 -3.31 -38.05
C TRP A 137 -34.25 -2.92 -39.46
N ALA A 138 -32.95 -2.65 -39.65
CA ALA A 138 -32.40 -2.31 -40.95
C ALA A 138 -32.50 -3.49 -41.93
N MET A 139 -32.12 -4.69 -41.51
CA MET A 139 -32.18 -5.91 -42.33
C MET A 139 -33.61 -6.29 -42.69
N ALA A 140 -34.56 -6.12 -41.78
CA ALA A 140 -35.99 -6.25 -42.06
C ALA A 140 -36.48 -5.25 -43.12
N GLY A 141 -35.96 -4.02 -43.11
CA GLY A 141 -36.23 -3.02 -44.14
C GLY A 141 -35.68 -3.43 -45.51
N ILE A 142 -34.43 -3.88 -45.56
CA ILE A 142 -33.78 -4.35 -46.80
C ILE A 142 -34.53 -5.57 -47.35
N TRP A 143 -34.89 -6.54 -46.51
CA TRP A 143 -35.68 -7.70 -46.90
C TRP A 143 -37.00 -7.30 -47.56
N ARG A 144 -37.73 -6.31 -47.01
CA ARG A 144 -38.97 -5.84 -47.62
C ARG A 144 -38.73 -5.22 -48.99
N ILE A 145 -37.65 -4.47 -49.16
CA ILE A 145 -37.31 -3.90 -50.46
C ILE A 145 -37.00 -5.03 -51.45
N GLU A 146 -36.18 -6.02 -51.08
CA GLU A 146 -35.90 -7.19 -51.92
C GLU A 146 -37.18 -7.97 -52.29
N ALA A 147 -38.08 -8.18 -51.33
CA ALA A 147 -39.36 -8.86 -51.56
C ALA A 147 -40.25 -8.15 -52.59
N LEU A 148 -40.19 -6.80 -52.67
CA LEU A 148 -40.90 -6.01 -53.68
C LEU A 148 -40.29 -6.10 -55.08
N HIS A 149 -39.08 -6.66 -55.22
CA HIS A 149 -38.35 -6.76 -56.47
C HIS A 149 -38.52 -8.10 -57.19
N HIS A 150 -39.27 -9.06 -56.62
CA HIS A 150 -39.56 -10.39 -57.19
C HIS A 150 -38.34 -11.03 -57.87
N ASP A 151 -37.57 -11.81 -57.11
CA ASP A 151 -36.27 -12.42 -57.46
C ASP A 151 -36.26 -13.41 -58.66
N ALA A 152 -37.32 -13.47 -59.47
CA ALA A 152 -37.32 -14.22 -60.71
C ALA A 152 -36.70 -13.37 -61.83
N ALA A 153 -35.61 -13.83 -62.43
CA ALA A 153 -34.89 -13.15 -63.53
C ALA A 153 -35.76 -12.74 -64.75
N ALA A 154 -36.99 -13.24 -64.84
CA ALA A 154 -37.97 -12.92 -65.88
C ALA A 154 -39.13 -12.01 -65.43
N GLN A 155 -39.17 -11.60 -64.16
CA GLN A 155 -40.21 -10.73 -63.62
C GLN A 155 -39.75 -9.27 -63.58
N LYS A 156 -40.69 -8.35 -63.85
CA LYS A 156 -40.45 -6.92 -63.72
C LYS A 156 -40.53 -6.56 -62.24
N CYS A 157 -39.60 -5.72 -61.78
CA CYS A 157 -39.71 -5.08 -60.48
C CYS A 157 -41.03 -4.27 -60.41
N SER A 158 -41.51 -3.99 -59.19
CA SER A 158 -42.58 -3.02 -58.95
C SER A 158 -42.34 -1.64 -59.59
N CYS A 159 -41.09 -1.26 -59.88
CA CYS A 159 -40.73 -0.05 -60.64
C CYS A 159 -40.84 -0.20 -62.18
N GLY A 160 -41.22 -1.39 -62.68
CA GLY A 160 -41.42 -1.70 -64.10
C GLY A 160 -40.16 -2.09 -64.88
N ARG A 161 -38.97 -2.01 -64.27
CA ARG A 161 -37.68 -2.39 -64.88
C ARG A 161 -37.31 -3.85 -64.57
N MET A 162 -36.43 -4.43 -65.37
CA MET A 162 -35.88 -5.77 -65.09
C MET A 162 -34.86 -5.68 -63.95
N ALA A 163 -34.70 -6.74 -63.16
CA ALA A 163 -33.80 -6.74 -61.99
C ALA A 163 -32.35 -6.28 -62.31
N GLY A 164 -31.83 -6.61 -63.50
CA GLY A 164 -30.50 -6.19 -63.95
C GLY A 164 -30.39 -4.71 -64.37
N SER A 165 -31.49 -3.96 -64.47
CA SER A 165 -31.51 -2.53 -64.83
C SER A 165 -32.22 -1.65 -63.79
N CYS A 166 -32.41 -2.18 -62.57
CA CYS A 166 -33.03 -1.49 -61.45
C CYS A 166 -31.93 -0.98 -60.51
N ASP A 167 -31.88 0.34 -60.28
CA ASP A 167 -30.86 0.98 -59.44
C ASP A 167 -30.99 0.54 -57.97
N GLU A 168 -32.23 0.28 -57.53
CA GLU A 168 -32.56 -0.24 -56.20
C GLU A 168 -32.06 -1.68 -55.99
N SER A 169 -32.19 -2.56 -57.00
CA SER A 169 -31.63 -3.92 -56.93
C SER A 169 -30.11 -3.90 -56.93
N ALA A 170 -29.48 -3.02 -57.72
CA ALA A 170 -28.03 -2.85 -57.74
C ALA A 170 -27.47 -2.34 -56.40
N ALA A 171 -28.23 -1.49 -55.70
CA ALA A 171 -27.84 -0.98 -54.37
C ALA A 171 -27.91 -2.05 -53.26
N ILE A 172 -28.78 -3.04 -53.40
CA ILE A 172 -28.97 -4.11 -52.40
C ILE A 172 -28.00 -5.27 -52.64
N ASP A 173 -27.56 -5.48 -53.88
CA ASP A 173 -26.75 -6.64 -54.28
C ASP A 173 -25.52 -6.91 -53.39
N PRO A 174 -24.72 -5.89 -52.97
CA PRO A 174 -23.59 -6.10 -52.06
C PRO A 174 -23.98 -6.65 -50.67
N LEU A 175 -25.23 -6.44 -50.25
CA LEU A 175 -25.76 -6.86 -48.95
C LEU A 175 -26.53 -8.19 -49.02
N ARG A 176 -26.76 -8.74 -50.22
CA ARG A 176 -27.62 -9.91 -50.43
C ARG A 176 -27.18 -11.13 -49.64
N GLN A 177 -25.88 -11.44 -49.62
CA GLN A 177 -25.38 -12.57 -48.83
C GLN A 177 -25.59 -12.36 -47.32
N ALA A 178 -25.33 -11.15 -46.83
CA ALA A 178 -25.54 -10.82 -45.41
C ALA A 178 -27.03 -10.89 -45.03
N LEU A 179 -27.92 -10.55 -45.96
CA LEU A 179 -29.37 -10.65 -45.82
C LEU A 179 -29.86 -12.09 -45.74
N LEU A 180 -29.38 -12.96 -46.63
CA LEU A 180 -29.69 -14.39 -46.61
C LEU A 180 -29.21 -15.06 -45.31
N ASP A 181 -28.00 -14.72 -44.85
CA ASP A 181 -27.45 -15.25 -43.61
C ASP A 181 -28.22 -14.75 -42.38
N TRP A 182 -28.61 -13.48 -42.38
CA TRP A 182 -29.47 -12.90 -41.34
C TRP A 182 -30.86 -13.55 -41.34
N GLU A 183 -31.49 -13.76 -42.50
CA GLU A 183 -32.81 -14.38 -42.63
C GLU A 183 -32.77 -15.81 -42.09
N LYS A 184 -31.83 -16.63 -42.58
CA LYS A 184 -31.65 -18.03 -42.15
C LYS A 184 -31.49 -18.13 -40.64
N LYS A 185 -30.65 -17.27 -40.05
CA LYS A 185 -30.45 -17.22 -38.60
C LYS A 185 -31.75 -16.87 -37.87
N ASN A 186 -32.50 -15.89 -38.34
CA ASN A 186 -33.72 -15.45 -37.67
C ASN A 186 -34.90 -16.43 -37.84
N VAL A 187 -34.97 -17.16 -38.96
CA VAL A 187 -35.91 -18.28 -39.12
C VAL A 187 -35.59 -19.40 -38.11
N ALA A 188 -34.31 -19.72 -37.89
CA ALA A 188 -33.93 -20.69 -36.86
C ALA A 188 -34.28 -20.22 -35.44
N LEU A 189 -34.10 -18.92 -35.15
CA LEU A 189 -34.51 -18.33 -33.87
C LEU A 189 -36.02 -18.39 -33.66
N LEU A 190 -36.80 -18.08 -34.70
CA LEU A 190 -38.27 -18.19 -34.72
C LEU A 190 -38.71 -19.64 -34.44
N GLN A 191 -38.09 -20.63 -35.08
CA GLN A 191 -38.37 -22.05 -34.84
C GLN A 191 -38.02 -22.49 -33.42
N GLY A 192 -36.97 -21.93 -32.83
CA GLY A 192 -36.56 -22.17 -31.46
C GLY A 192 -37.33 -21.36 -30.40
N GLY A 193 -38.36 -20.60 -30.77
CA GLY A 193 -39.15 -19.77 -29.85
C GLY A 193 -38.36 -18.62 -29.21
N ARG A 194 -37.26 -18.19 -29.83
CA ARG A 194 -36.42 -17.09 -29.34
C ARG A 194 -36.77 -15.78 -30.05
N ARG A 195 -36.34 -14.64 -29.49
CA ARG A 195 -36.43 -13.33 -30.16
C ARG A 195 -35.78 -13.42 -31.55
N HIS A 196 -36.52 -13.00 -32.58
CA HIS A 196 -36.05 -12.87 -33.96
C HIS A 196 -36.35 -11.47 -34.51
N GLY A 197 -35.64 -11.09 -35.57
CA GLY A 197 -35.78 -9.82 -36.29
C GLY A 197 -36.70 -9.86 -37.51
N LEU A 198 -37.30 -11.02 -37.84
CA LEU A 198 -38.12 -11.15 -39.05
C LEU A 198 -39.34 -10.20 -39.05
N PRO A 199 -39.67 -9.59 -40.19
CA PRO A 199 -40.91 -8.85 -40.41
C PRO A 199 -42.17 -9.68 -40.12
N ALA A 200 -43.26 -9.03 -39.71
CA ALA A 200 -44.54 -9.69 -39.44
C ALA A 200 -45.18 -10.32 -40.70
N ASP A 201 -44.84 -9.78 -41.86
CA ASP A 201 -45.24 -10.17 -43.20
C ASP A 201 -44.33 -11.28 -43.79
N HIS A 202 -43.29 -11.68 -43.07
CA HIS A 202 -42.37 -12.72 -43.54
C HIS A 202 -43.08 -14.09 -43.64
N PRO A 203 -42.88 -14.88 -44.72
CA PRO A 203 -43.55 -16.17 -44.91
C PRO A 203 -43.41 -17.14 -43.73
N ALA A 204 -42.21 -17.24 -43.16
CA ALA A 204 -41.97 -18.08 -41.98
C ALA A 204 -42.76 -17.65 -40.72
N VAL A 205 -42.97 -16.33 -40.53
CA VAL A 205 -43.76 -15.80 -39.41
C VAL A 205 -45.25 -16.04 -39.65
N LEU A 206 -45.73 -15.84 -40.88
CA LEU A 206 -47.11 -16.13 -41.26
C LEU A 206 -47.45 -17.62 -41.11
N ALA A 207 -46.54 -18.51 -41.51
CA ALA A 207 -46.71 -19.96 -41.41
C ALA A 207 -46.82 -20.45 -39.95
N GLN A 208 -46.18 -19.77 -39.00
CA GLN A 208 -46.33 -20.09 -37.57
C GLN A 208 -47.64 -19.57 -36.96
N ARG A 209 -48.21 -18.45 -37.43
CA ARG A 209 -49.48 -17.92 -36.92
C ARG A 209 -50.70 -18.76 -37.28
N ILE A 210 -50.58 -19.60 -38.32
CA ILE A 210 -51.65 -20.47 -38.82
C ILE A 210 -51.63 -21.84 -38.09
N ARG A 211 -50.57 -22.15 -37.33
CA ARG A 211 -50.46 -23.33 -36.47
C ARG A 211 -50.89 -23.00 -35.05
#